data_AF-A8W581-F1
#
_entry.id   AF-A8W581-F1
#
_cell.length_a   1.000
_cell.length_b   1.000
_cell.length_c   1.000
_cell.angle_alpha   90.00
_cell.angle_beta   90.00
_cell.angle_gamma   90.00
#
_symmetry.space_group_name_H-M   'P 1'
#
loop_
_entity.id
_entity.type
_entity.pdbx_description
1 polymer ?
#
loop_
_entity_poly.entity_id
_entity_poly.type
_entity_poly.pdbx_seq_one_letter_code
_entity_poly.pdbx_strand_id
1 'polypeptide(L)'
;HLDWTMTFSVTYGNLFYNPFHALSIAFLYGSALLFAIHGATILAVSRFGGDRELEQTADRGTASERAGLFWRWTMGFNATMEGIHRWAWWFAI
;
A
#
# COMPACT_ATOMS: atom_id res chain seq x y z
N HIS A 1 -12.10 23.84 11.85
CA HIS A 1 -10.79 23.17 11.85
C HIS A 1 -10.05 23.35 10.52
N LEU A 2 -10.75 23.39 9.37
CA LEU A 2 -10.12 23.70 8.07
C LEU A 2 -9.41 25.06 8.03
N ASP A 3 -10.04 26.12 8.53
CA ASP A 3 -9.42 27.46 8.59
C ASP A 3 -8.15 27.49 9.44
N TRP A 4 -8.13 26.70 10.51
CA TRP A 4 -6.94 26.54 11.36
C TRP A 4 -5.81 25.86 10.59
N THR A 5 -6.08 24.78 9.85
CA THR A 5 -5.08 24.08 9.02
C THR A 5 -4.47 25.01 7.97
N MET A 6 -5.32 25.80 7.30
CA MET A 6 -4.89 26.77 6.31
C MET A 6 -4.05 27.88 6.95
N THR A 7 -4.53 28.45 8.05
CA THR A 7 -3.81 29.51 8.79
C THR A 7 -2.46 29.00 9.31
N PHE A 8 -2.39 27.77 9.81
CA PHE A 8 -1.13 27.15 10.26
C PHE A 8 -0.08 27.14 9.14
N SER A 9 -0.46 26.76 7.91
CA SER A 9 0.45 26.79 6.77
C SER A 9 0.93 28.21 6.43
N VAL A 10 0.03 29.19 6.48
CA VAL A 10 0.38 30.60 6.24
C VAL A 10 1.34 31.13 7.31
N THR A 11 1.05 30.87 8.58
CA THR A 11 1.87 31.32 9.73
C THR A 11 3.30 30.79 9.68
N TYR A 12 3.49 29.54 9.24
CA TYR A 12 4.82 28.91 9.17
C TYR A 12 5.45 28.93 7.77
N GLY A 13 5.01 29.82 6.87
CA GLY A 13 5.71 30.09 5.62
C GLY A 13 5.55 29.02 4.54
N ASN A 14 4.32 28.52 4.35
CA ASN A 14 3.91 27.54 3.35
C ASN A 14 4.46 26.11 3.60
N LEU A 15 3.59 25.24 4.12
CA LEU A 15 3.93 23.85 4.43
C LEU A 15 4.30 22.98 3.22
N PHE A 16 4.08 23.40 1.97
CA PHE A 16 4.55 22.64 0.81
C PHE A 16 6.08 22.48 0.78
N TYR A 17 6.82 23.39 1.43
CA TYR A 17 8.27 23.32 1.52
C TYR A 17 8.79 22.63 2.80
N ASN A 18 7.89 22.15 3.67
CA ASN A 18 8.27 21.32 4.81
C ASN A 18 8.52 19.88 4.34
N PRO A 19 9.73 19.32 4.51
CA PRO A 19 10.06 17.98 4.01
C PRO A 19 9.24 16.87 4.66
N PHE A 20 8.85 17.01 5.94
CA PHE A 20 8.03 16.01 6.62
C PHE A 20 6.56 16.07 6.17
N HIS A 21 6.05 17.25 5.83
CA HIS A 21 4.73 17.38 5.21
C HIS A 21 4.71 16.74 3.81
N ALA A 22 5.76 16.94 3.02
CA ALA A 22 5.92 16.25 1.73
C ALA A 22 6.00 14.72 1.88
N LEU A 23 6.76 14.21 2.87
CA LEU A 23 6.78 12.78 3.18
C LEU A 23 5.40 12.27 3.58
N SER A 24 4.65 13.01 4.41
CA SER A 24 3.29 12.63 4.81
C SER A 24 2.35 12.53 3.61
N ILE A 25 2.43 13.46 2.65
CA ILE A 25 1.67 13.39 1.39
C ILE A 25 2.07 12.16 0.57
N ALA A 26 3.36 11.86 0.47
CA ALA A 26 3.85 10.68 -0.25
C ALA A 26 3.33 9.38 0.36
N PHE A 27 3.32 9.24 1.68
CA PHE A 27 2.76 8.09 2.38
C PHE A 27 1.23 8.01 2.28
N LEU A 28 0.53 9.16 2.27
CA LEU A 28 -0.92 9.21 2.05
C LEU A 28 -1.28 8.70 0.65
N TYR A 29 -0.63 9.21 -0.40
CA TYR A 29 -0.84 8.73 -1.76
C TYR A 29 -0.36 7.29 -1.94
N GLY A 30 0.77 6.93 -1.33
CA GLY A 30 1.31 5.59 -1.31
C GLY A 30 0.36 4.57 -0.67
N SER A 31 -0.32 4.94 0.41
CA SER A 31 -1.34 4.10 1.07
C SER A 31 -2.51 3.82 0.14
N ALA A 32 -3.05 4.84 -0.53
CA ALA A 32 -4.12 4.66 -1.51
C ALA A 32 -3.68 3.77 -2.69
N LEU A 33 -2.47 4.00 -3.21
CA LEU A 33 -1.89 3.17 -4.28
C LEU A 33 -1.73 1.71 -3.83
N LEU A 34 -1.09 1.48 -2.67
CA LEU A 34 -0.83 0.13 -2.14
C LEU A 34 -2.12 -0.64 -1.89
N PHE A 35 -3.14 0.01 -1.33
CA PHE A 35 -4.40 -0.68 -1.08
C PHE A 35 -5.15 -0.98 -2.37
N ALA A 36 -5.13 -0.06 -3.35
CA ALA A 36 -5.72 -0.30 -4.66
C ALA A 36 -5.06 -1.50 -5.36
N ILE A 37 -3.72 -1.58 -5.39
CA ILE A 37 -3.03 -2.71 -6.03
C ILE A 37 -3.25 -4.02 -5.27
N HIS A 38 -3.23 -3.99 -3.93
CA HIS A 38 -3.39 -5.18 -3.12
C HIS A 38 -4.82 -5.71 -3.22
N GLY A 39 -5.83 -4.86 -3.00
CA GLY A 39 -7.23 -5.24 -3.10
C GLY A 39 -7.61 -5.78 -4.48
N ALA A 40 -7.14 -5.13 -5.55
CA ALA A 40 -7.34 -5.62 -6.91
C ALA A 40 -6.66 -6.99 -7.15
N THR A 41 -5.46 -7.18 -6.61
CA THR A 41 -4.73 -8.46 -6.72
C THR A 41 -5.50 -9.58 -6.03
N ILE A 42 -5.93 -9.40 -4.78
CA ILE A 42 -6.67 -10.42 -4.01
C ILE A 42 -7.97 -10.79 -4.71
N LEU A 43 -8.74 -9.81 -5.19
CA LEU A 43 -9.94 -10.09 -5.97
C LEU A 43 -9.64 -10.86 -7.27
N ALA A 44 -8.56 -10.54 -7.97
CA ALA A 44 -8.17 -11.24 -9.20
C ALA A 44 -7.76 -12.72 -8.99
N VAL A 45 -7.24 -13.04 -7.81
CA VAL A 45 -6.88 -14.42 -7.40
C VAL A 45 -7.89 -15.09 -6.48
N SER A 46 -9.02 -14.45 -6.18
CA SER A 46 -10.09 -14.98 -5.32
C SER A 46 -10.66 -16.32 -5.82
N ARG A 47 -10.71 -16.52 -7.14
CA ARG A 47 -11.07 -17.82 -7.77
C ARG A 47 -10.14 -18.98 -7.40
N PHE A 48 -8.98 -18.70 -6.81
CA PHE A 48 -8.03 -19.68 -6.28
C PHE A 48 -7.99 -19.67 -4.73
N GLY A 49 -8.93 -18.99 -4.08
CA GLY A 49 -8.97 -18.80 -2.63
C GLY A 49 -7.89 -17.86 -2.09
N GLY A 50 -7.50 -16.83 -2.87
CA GLY A 50 -6.45 -15.89 -2.48
C GLY A 50 -6.77 -14.97 -1.31
N ASP A 51 -8.05 -14.81 -0.97
CA ASP A 51 -8.56 -14.09 0.19
C ASP A 51 -8.33 -14.83 1.53
N ARG A 52 -7.99 -16.12 1.49
CA ARG A 52 -7.62 -16.93 2.65
C ARG A 52 -6.14 -16.76 2.98
N GLU A 53 -5.76 -15.52 3.30
CA GLU A 53 -4.37 -15.07 3.31
C GLU A 53 -3.52 -15.70 4.42
N LEU A 54 -4.12 -16.10 5.55
CA LEU A 54 -3.43 -16.84 6.62
C LEU A 54 -3.00 -18.23 6.14
N GLU A 55 -3.90 -18.97 5.50
CA GLU A 55 -3.58 -20.28 4.93
C GLU A 55 -2.59 -20.16 3.79
N GLN A 56 -2.74 -19.15 2.92
CA GLN A 56 -1.78 -18.87 1.85
C GLN A 56 -0.38 -18.51 2.37
N THR A 57 -0.30 -17.92 3.57
CA THR A 57 0.96 -17.61 4.25
C THR A 57 1.58 -18.84 4.87
N ALA A 58 0.78 -19.69 5.50
CA ALA A 58 1.25 -20.93 6.13
C ALA A 58 1.62 -22.02 5.10
N ASP A 59 0.84 -22.14 4.03
CA ASP A 59 1.03 -23.09 2.92
C ASP A 59 0.76 -22.41 1.58
N ARG A 60 1.83 -22.19 0.80
CA ARG A 60 1.79 -21.35 -0.40
C ARG A 60 1.03 -22.04 -1.54
N GLY A 61 -0.14 -21.53 -1.88
CA GLY A 61 -0.94 -21.99 -3.02
C GLY A 61 -0.71 -21.21 -4.33
N THR A 62 -1.36 -21.68 -5.40
CA THR A 62 -1.27 -21.03 -6.73
C THR A 62 -1.82 -19.59 -6.75
N ALA A 63 -2.70 -19.23 -5.80
CA ALA A 63 -3.16 -17.85 -5.63
C ALA A 63 -1.97 -16.91 -5.34
N SER A 64 -1.17 -17.26 -4.33
CA SER A 64 0.04 -16.52 -3.92
C SER A 64 1.10 -16.51 -5.01
N GLU A 65 1.31 -17.62 -5.70
CA GLU A 65 2.30 -17.71 -6.78
C GLU A 65 1.93 -16.82 -7.97
N ARG A 66 0.66 -16.82 -8.39
CA ARG A 66 0.18 -15.98 -9.49
C ARG A 66 0.18 -14.50 -9.11
N ALA A 67 -0.22 -14.17 -7.88
CA ALA A 67 -0.13 -12.81 -7.37
C ALA A 67 1.32 -12.30 -7.37
N GLY A 68 2.27 -13.11 -6.89
CA GLY A 68 3.69 -12.77 -6.92
C GLY A 68 4.24 -12.64 -8.33
N LEU A 69 3.94 -13.58 -9.22
CA LEU A 69 4.42 -13.56 -10.61
C LEU A 69 3.87 -12.37 -11.41
N PHE A 70 2.59 -12.01 -11.22
CA PHE A 70 2.01 -10.83 -11.84
C PHE A 70 2.86 -9.59 -11.58
N TRP A 71 3.14 -9.27 -10.31
CA TRP A 71 3.93 -8.11 -9.96
C TRP A 71 5.40 -8.23 -10.38
N ARG A 72 6.00 -9.42 -10.27
CA ARG A 72 7.37 -9.64 -10.71
C ARG A 72 7.54 -9.36 -12.20
N TRP A 73 6.58 -9.78 -13.02
CA TRP A 73 6.60 -9.53 -14.46
C TRP A 73 6.24 -8.07 -14.80
N THR A 74 5.40 -7.41 -14.01
CA THR A 74 5.02 -6.00 -14.23
C THR A 74 6.11 -5.01 -13.83
N MET A 75 6.79 -5.21 -12.70
CA MET A 75 7.71 -4.20 -12.14
C MET A 75 9.08 -4.76 -11.68
N GLY A 76 9.39 -6.02 -11.99
CA GLY A 76 10.71 -6.62 -11.75
C GLY A 76 10.93 -7.20 -10.34
N PHE A 77 10.03 -6.95 -9.40
CA PHE A 77 10.04 -7.53 -8.05
C PHE A 77 8.61 -7.79 -7.54
N ASN A 78 8.48 -8.56 -6.46
CA ASN A 78 7.18 -8.87 -5.85
C ASN A 78 7.30 -9.05 -4.34
N ALA A 79 6.15 -8.98 -3.65
CA ALA A 79 6.03 -9.33 -2.23
C ALA A 79 5.57 -10.79 -2.04
N THR A 80 5.68 -11.28 -0.80
CA THR A 80 4.96 -12.48 -0.33
C THR A 80 3.58 -12.08 0.22
N MET A 81 2.70 -13.07 0.46
CA MET A 81 1.36 -12.83 1.01
C MET A 81 1.44 -12.15 2.39
N GLU A 82 2.35 -12.57 3.27
CA GLU A 82 2.59 -11.85 4.53
C GLU A 82 3.29 -10.50 4.31
N GLY A 83 4.27 -10.45 3.40
CA GLY A 83 5.12 -9.29 3.18
C GLY A 83 4.35 -8.06 2.73
N ILE A 84 3.34 -8.20 1.86
CA ILE A 84 2.54 -7.06 1.38
C ILE A 84 1.78 -6.37 2.52
N HIS A 85 1.37 -7.11 3.55
CA HIS A 85 0.72 -6.53 4.73
C HIS A 85 1.68 -5.68 5.57
N ARG A 86 2.97 -6.06 5.61
CA ARG A 86 4.00 -5.24 6.26
C ARG A 86 4.24 -3.93 5.50
N TRP A 87 4.29 -3.98 4.16
CA TRP A 87 4.35 -2.78 3.33
C TRP A 87 3.15 -1.87 3.55
N ALA A 88 1.93 -2.43 3.52
CA ALA A 88 0.71 -1.68 3.75
C ALA A 88 0.68 -1.01 5.13
N TRP A 89 1.08 -1.74 6.18
CA TRP A 89 1.17 -1.19 7.54
C TRP A 89 2.13 0.00 7.58
N TRP A 90 3.36 -0.16 7.08
CA TRP A 90 4.41 0.89 7.19
C TRP A 90 4.17 2.10 6.31
N PHE A 91 3.33 2.00 5.29
CA PHE A 91 2.90 3.16 4.52
C PHE A 91 1.78 3.96 5.21
N ALA A 92 1.04 3.34 6.14
CA ALA A 92 -0.13 3.93 6.76
C ALA A 92 0.17 4.67 8.08
N ILE A 93 1.24 4.32 8.80
CA ILE A 93 1.57 4.85 10.13
C ILE A 93 2.82 5.71 10.06
#